data_AF-A0A268F436-F1
#
_entry.id   AF-A0A268F436-F1
#
_cell.length_a   1.000
_cell.length_b   1.000
_cell.length_c   1.000
_cell.angle_alpha   90.00
_cell.angle_beta   90.00
_cell.angle_gamma   90.00
#
_symmetry.space_group_name_H-M   'P 1'
#
loop_
_entity.id
_entity.type
_entity.pdbx_description
1 polymer ?
#
loop_
_entity_poly.entity_id
_entity_poly.type
_entity_poly.pdbx_seq_one_letter_code
_entity_poly.pdbx_strand_id
1 'polypeptide(L)'
;MTYFNEICTNDRAGADDNRNESLKGIPTKKGYDRDDWPMAMCAEGGVGASVKYIDPSDNRCAGSWVVSQLETCWARVPQPS
;
A
#
# COMPACT_ATOMS: atom_id res chain seq x y z
N MET A 1 -8.00 -10.33 12.54
CA MET A 1 -7.47 -11.43 11.73
C MET A 1 -6.73 -10.76 10.57
N THR A 2 -5.43 -11.03 10.41
CA THR A 2 -4.65 -10.42 9.31
C THR A 2 -4.86 -11.24 8.04
N TYR A 3 -5.08 -10.57 6.91
CA TYR A 3 -5.23 -11.21 5.61
C TYR A 3 -3.99 -10.96 4.77
N PHE A 4 -3.47 -12.01 4.15
CA PHE A 4 -2.37 -11.94 3.20
C PHE A 4 -2.92 -12.28 1.82
N ASN A 5 -2.75 -11.39 0.86
CA ASN A 5 -3.12 -11.62 -0.53
C ASN A 5 -1.90 -11.42 -1.42
N GLU A 6 -1.71 -12.28 -2.40
CA GLU A 6 -0.63 -12.18 -3.38
C GLU A 6 -1.01 -11.28 -4.56
N ILE A 7 -2.31 -11.01 -4.74
CA ILE A 7 -2.88 -10.18 -5.79
C ILE A 7 -3.22 -8.79 -5.23
N CYS A 8 -2.84 -7.76 -5.98
CA CYS A 8 -3.23 -6.36 -5.74
C CYS A 8 -4.08 -5.88 -6.91
N THR A 9 -5.36 -5.66 -6.66
CA THR A 9 -6.26 -4.99 -7.61
C THR A 9 -6.12 -3.50 -7.42
N ASN A 10 -5.57 -2.79 -8.41
CA ASN A 10 -5.27 -1.36 -8.30
C ASN A 10 -6.54 -0.52 -8.04
N ASP A 11 -6.59 0.11 -6.86
CA ASP A 11 -7.62 1.06 -6.42
C ASP A 11 -6.94 2.25 -5.74
N ARG A 12 -6.54 3.25 -6.55
CA ARG A 12 -5.90 4.46 -6.04
C ARG A 12 -6.87 5.41 -5.35
N ALA A 13 -8.17 5.31 -5.65
CA ALA A 13 -9.17 6.18 -5.05
C ALA A 13 -9.41 5.82 -3.58
N GLY A 14 -9.37 4.52 -3.25
CA GLY A 14 -9.50 4.03 -1.87
C GLY A 14 -8.24 4.12 -0.99
N ALA A 15 -7.11 4.62 -1.53
CA ALA A 15 -5.82 4.50 -0.86
C ALA A 15 -5.74 5.20 0.51
N ASP A 16 -6.30 6.41 0.63
CA ASP A 16 -6.25 7.15 1.90
C ASP A 16 -7.11 6.48 2.98
N ASP A 17 -8.29 5.99 2.62
CA ASP A 17 -9.19 5.28 3.53
C ASP A 17 -8.59 3.95 3.98
N ASN A 18 -8.03 3.18 3.04
CA ASN A 18 -7.34 1.93 3.35
C ASN A 18 -6.16 2.17 4.29
N ARG A 19 -5.36 3.22 4.06
CA ARG A 19 -4.23 3.55 4.95
C ARG A 19 -4.70 3.93 6.35
N ASN A 20 -5.80 4.66 6.46
CA ASN A 20 -6.36 5.03 7.76
C ASN A 20 -6.83 3.81 8.55
N GLU A 21 -7.50 2.86 7.89
CA GLU A 21 -7.98 1.63 8.53
C GLU A 21 -6.85 0.64 8.84
N SER A 22 -5.86 0.48 7.95
CA SER A 22 -4.72 -0.44 8.19
C SER A 22 -3.85 0.02 9.35
N LEU A 23 -3.67 1.33 9.52
CA LEU A 23 -2.78 1.93 10.53
C LEU A 23 -3.47 2.27 11.85
N LYS A 24 -4.77 2.00 11.97
CA LYS A 24 -5.58 2.33 13.14
C LYS A 24 -5.07 1.60 14.38
N GLY A 25 -4.75 2.38 15.42
CA GLY A 25 -4.23 1.85 16.68
C GLY A 25 -2.75 1.42 16.65
N ILE A 26 -2.06 1.59 15.53
CA ILE A 26 -0.64 1.28 15.40
C ILE A 26 0.16 2.58 15.57
N PRO A 27 0.89 2.79 16.67
CA PRO A 27 1.60 4.05 16.89
C PRO A 27 2.70 4.27 15.85
N THR A 28 3.14 5.52 15.67
CA THR A 28 4.36 5.78 14.92
C THR A 28 5.58 5.38 15.76
N LYS A 29 6.66 4.95 15.10
CA LYS A 29 7.92 4.61 15.76
C LYS A 29 9.03 5.45 15.13
N LYS A 30 9.74 6.23 15.94
CA LYS A 30 10.84 7.07 15.46
C LYS A 30 11.87 6.21 14.73
N GLY A 31 12.24 6.64 13.51
CA GLY A 31 13.21 5.94 12.67
C GLY A 31 12.64 4.76 11.87
N TYR A 32 11.31 4.61 11.79
CA TYR A 32 10.65 3.56 11.01
C TYR A 32 9.44 4.12 10.27
N ASP A 33 9.19 3.58 9.08
CA ASP A 33 7.92 3.72 8.40
C ASP A 33 7.02 2.52 8.73
N ARG A 34 5.70 2.70 8.64
CA ARG A 34 4.71 1.61 8.77
C ARG A 34 4.33 1.17 7.36
N ASP A 35 4.81 -0.01 6.98
CA ASP A 35 4.50 -0.66 5.72
C ASP A 35 3.28 -1.56 5.89
N ASP A 36 2.32 -1.48 4.97
CA ASP A 36 1.05 -2.20 5.00
C ASP A 36 0.91 -3.16 3.80
N TRP A 37 0.58 -4.43 4.08
CA TRP A 37 0.29 -5.44 3.07
C TRP A 37 -0.99 -6.23 3.39
N PRO A 38 -1.97 -6.32 2.46
CA PRO A 38 -1.97 -5.73 1.12
C PRO A 38 -1.92 -4.19 1.15
N MET A 39 -1.27 -3.60 0.13
CA MET A 39 -0.96 -2.17 0.11
C MET A 39 -2.23 -1.33 0.12
N ALA A 40 -2.18 -0.13 0.71
CA ALA A 40 -3.30 0.81 0.71
C ALA A 40 -3.91 1.07 -0.67
N MET A 41 -3.10 1.09 -1.73
CA MET A 41 -3.56 1.30 -3.11
C MET A 41 -4.19 0.07 -3.78
N CYS A 42 -4.35 -1.03 -3.06
CA CYS A 42 -5.00 -2.24 -3.53
C CYS A 42 -6.42 -2.32 -2.94
N ALA A 43 -7.39 -2.84 -3.70
CA ALA A 43 -8.74 -3.09 -3.20
C ALA A 43 -8.76 -4.08 -2.01
N GLU A 44 -7.72 -4.90 -1.89
CA GLU A 44 -7.51 -5.86 -0.80
C GLU A 44 -6.83 -5.24 0.44
N GLY A 45 -6.45 -3.97 0.38
CA GLY A 45 -5.84 -3.21 1.48
C GLY A 45 -6.85 -2.83 2.57
N GLY A 46 -6.37 -2.07 3.55
CA GLY A 46 -7.23 -1.56 4.62
C GLY A 46 -7.38 -2.49 5.82
N VAL A 47 -8.62 -2.75 6.23
CA VAL A 47 -8.92 -3.49 7.47
C VAL A 47 -8.31 -4.89 7.42
N GLY A 48 -7.44 -5.18 8.39
CA GLY A 48 -6.79 -6.50 8.48
C GLY A 48 -5.54 -6.64 7.62
N ALA A 49 -5.05 -5.57 6.97
CA ALA A 49 -3.72 -5.55 6.40
C ALA A 49 -2.66 -5.78 7.49
N SER A 50 -1.63 -6.56 7.16
CA SER A 50 -0.47 -6.75 8.02
C SER A 50 0.39 -5.50 7.97
N VAL A 51 0.71 -4.93 9.13
CA VAL A 51 1.57 -3.75 9.24
C VAL A 51 2.88 -4.08 9.93
N LYS A 52 4.00 -3.65 9.35
CA LYS A 52 5.35 -3.82 9.92
C LYS A 52 6.12 -2.51 9.94
N TYR A 53 7.00 -2.37 10.93
CA TYR A 53 7.95 -1.25 10.97
C TYR A 53 9.17 -1.59 10.13
N ILE A 54 9.38 -0.86 9.05
CA ILE A 54 10.49 -1.05 8.10
C ILE A 54 11.42 0.16 8.15
N ASP A 55 12.70 -0.05 7.82
CA ASP A 55 13.65 1.05 7.66
C ASP A 55 13.11 2.05 6.61
N PRO A 56 13.11 3.36 6.89
CA PRO A 56 12.52 4.34 5.97
C PRO A 56 13.18 4.38 4.59
N SER A 57 14.49 4.10 4.50
CA SER A 57 15.18 4.10 3.21
C SER A 57 14.71 2.94 2.34
N ASP A 58 14.56 1.75 2.94
CA ASP A 58 14.07 0.56 2.26
C ASP A 58 12.60 0.74 1.83
N ASN A 59 11.74 1.12 2.78
CA ASN A 59 10.31 1.27 2.54
C ASN A 59 9.97 2.28 1.43
N ARG A 60 10.66 3.43 1.42
CA ARG A 60 10.43 4.49 0.42
C ARG A 60 11.00 4.13 -0.94
N CYS A 61 12.11 3.40 -0.98
CA CYS A 61 12.67 2.87 -2.21
C CYS A 61 11.71 1.84 -2.83
N ALA A 62 11.24 0.88 -2.03
CA ALA A 62 10.24 -0.11 -2.43
C ALA A 62 8.96 0.55 -2.95
N GLY A 63 8.39 1.50 -2.20
CA GLY A 63 7.20 2.24 -2.63
C GLY A 63 7.39 3.00 -3.95
N SER A 64 8.53 3.67 -4.12
CA SER A 64 8.86 4.38 -5.37
C SER A 64 8.99 3.41 -6.56
N TRP A 65 9.61 2.25 -6.33
CA TRP A 65 9.76 1.21 -7.33
C TRP A 65 8.41 0.63 -7.75
N VAL A 66 7.53 0.26 -6.80
CA VAL A 66 6.18 -0.25 -7.08
C VAL A 66 5.38 0.75 -7.92
N VAL A 67 5.37 2.03 -7.51
CA VAL A 67 4.67 3.08 -8.27
C VAL A 67 5.23 3.18 -9.70
N SER A 68 6.55 3.15 -9.88
CA SER A 68 7.15 3.24 -11.23
C SER A 68 6.74 2.09 -12.15
N GLN A 69 6.61 0.87 -11.62
CA GLN A 69 6.15 -0.29 -12.38
C GLN A 69 4.67 -0.15 -12.74
N LEU A 70 3.85 0.30 -11.79
CA LEU A 70 2.41 0.47 -12.00
C LEU A 70 2.06 1.63 -12.94
N GLU A 71 2.80 2.75 -12.91
CA GLU A 71 2.63 3.84 -13.87
C GLU A 71 2.94 3.40 -15.32
N THR A 72 3.99 2.59 -15.48
CA THR A 72 4.35 2.04 -16.80
C THR A 72 3.27 1.12 -17.35
N CYS A 73 2.58 0.37 -16.46
CA CYS A 73 1.42 -0.45 -16.82
C CYS A 73 0.16 0.40 -17.07
N TRP A 74 -0.12 1.39 -16.21
CA TRP A 74 -1.31 2.25 -16.29
C TRP A 74 -1.36 3.07 -17.57
N ALA A 75 -0.23 3.63 -18.00
CA ALA A 75 -0.13 4.35 -19.27
C ALA A 75 -0.44 3.48 -20.52
N ARG A 76 -0.47 2.14 -20.37
CA ARG A 76 -0.80 1.19 -21.44
C ARG A 76 -2.24 0.68 -21.38
N VAL A 77 -2.99 0.97 -20.32
CA VAL A 77 -4.39 0.56 -20.18
C VAL A 77 -5.30 1.69 -20.69
N PRO A 78 -6.19 1.44 -21.66
CA PRO A 78 -7.17 2.44 -22.10
C PRO A 78 -8.05 2.87 -20.92
N GLN A 79 -8.06 4.17 -20.64
CA GLN A 79 -8.91 4.73 -19.60
C GLN A 79 -10.36 4.77 -20.10
N PRO A 80 -11.35 4.31 -19.31
CA PRO A 80 -12.75 4.49 -19.67
C PRO A 80 -13.10 5.99 -19.69
N SER A 81 -13.92 6.38 -20.66
CA SER A 81 -14.39 7.75 -20.93
C SER A 81 -15.21 8.33 -19.80
#